data_AF-A0A2E3YJ79-F1
#
_entry.id   AF-A0A2E3YJ79-F1
#
_cell.length_a   1.000
_cell.length_b   1.000
_cell.length_c   1.000
_cell.angle_alpha   90.00
_cell.angle_beta   90.00
_cell.angle_gamma   90.00
#
_symmetry.space_group_name_H-M   'P 1'
#
loop_
_entity.id
_entity.type
_entity.pdbx_description
1 polymer ?
#
loop_
_entity_poly.entity_id
_entity_poly.type
_entity_poly.pdbx_seq_one_letter_code
_entity_poly.pdbx_strand_id
1 'polypeptide(L)'
;MLYNFKYLTINRFSKSLEDDYKGAFGALEPIYGNYVNWIGRLALENIANSDMLYHDIEHTMLVTTVGQQILLGKHLDGGVSPREWAHFLTALLCHDIGYVRGVCRLDGNGVCATGVGTETVALDPEKTDAQLTPYHVDRGKQFVQERFGSNTLVDIDAELVCEYIEMTRFPVPAD
;
A
#
# COMPACT_ATOMS: atom_id res chain seq x y z
N MET A 1 1.45 24.44 -3.78
CA MET A 1 0.59 23.24 -3.91
C MET A 1 -0.38 23.28 -5.10
N LEU A 2 -0.89 24.44 -5.54
CA LEU A 2 -1.90 24.53 -6.62
C LEU A 2 -1.53 23.86 -7.96
N TYR A 3 -0.24 23.66 -8.25
CA TYR A 3 0.25 23.11 -9.52
C TYR A 3 1.06 21.81 -9.37
N ASN A 4 0.98 21.13 -8.22
CA ASN A 4 1.60 19.81 -8.08
C ASN A 4 0.58 18.74 -8.49
N PHE A 5 0.70 18.23 -9.72
CA PHE A 5 -0.21 17.23 -10.26
C PHE A 5 -0.24 15.94 -9.47
N LYS A 6 0.91 15.46 -8.96
CA LYS A 6 0.96 14.27 -8.09
C LYS A 6 0.12 14.50 -6.83
N TYR A 7 0.33 15.63 -6.15
CA TYR A 7 -0.42 16.00 -4.95
C TYR A 7 -1.94 16.08 -5.21
N LEU A 8 -2.36 16.74 -6.28
CA LEU A 8 -3.79 16.87 -6.62
C LEU A 8 -4.43 15.51 -6.94
N THR A 9 -3.69 14.67 -7.67
CA THR A 9 -4.15 13.33 -8.08
C THR A 9 -4.29 12.42 -6.86
N ILE A 10 -3.28 12.40 -5.97
CA ILE A 10 -3.29 11.60 -4.74
C ILE A 10 -4.46 12.00 -3.84
N ASN A 11 -4.68 13.30 -3.64
CA ASN A 11 -5.79 13.78 -2.80
C ASN A 11 -7.15 13.41 -3.39
N ARG A 12 -7.32 13.54 -4.71
CA ARG A 12 -8.57 13.19 -5.37
C ARG A 12 -8.85 11.69 -5.29
N PHE A 13 -7.84 10.87 -5.57
CA PHE A 13 -7.97 9.41 -5.51
C PHE A 13 -8.25 8.93 -4.09
N SER A 14 -7.50 9.43 -3.11
CA SER A 14 -7.71 9.04 -1.72
C SER A 14 -9.09 9.43 -1.21
N LYS A 15 -9.61 10.59 -1.68
CA LYS A 15 -10.99 10.98 -1.39
C LYS A 15 -12.00 10.03 -2.04
N SER A 16 -11.77 9.58 -3.28
CA SER A 16 -12.67 8.62 -3.92
C SER A 16 -12.70 7.28 -3.19
N LEU A 17 -11.59 6.83 -2.59
CA LEU A 17 -11.60 5.59 -1.77
C LEU A 17 -12.62 5.66 -0.61
N GLU A 18 -12.72 6.81 0.07
CA GLU A 18 -13.71 7.03 1.13
C GLU A 18 -15.13 7.12 0.57
N ASP A 19 -15.30 7.77 -0.59
CA ASP A 19 -16.61 7.92 -1.22
C ASP A 19 -17.13 6.57 -1.74
N ASP A 20 -16.27 5.72 -2.29
CA ASP A 20 -16.57 4.36 -2.71
C ASP A 20 -16.92 3.47 -1.50
N TYR A 21 -16.18 3.60 -0.41
CA TYR A 21 -16.51 2.94 0.85
C TYR A 21 -17.92 3.33 1.32
N LYS A 22 -18.26 4.63 1.30
CA LYS A 22 -19.62 5.10 1.65
C LYS A 22 -20.67 4.60 0.68
N GLY A 23 -20.34 4.45 -0.59
CA GLY A 23 -21.22 3.85 -1.59
C GLY A 23 -21.55 2.39 -1.28
N ALA A 24 -20.55 1.60 -0.86
CA ALA A 24 -20.71 0.19 -0.53
C ALA A 24 -21.41 -0.03 0.83
N PHE A 25 -21.03 0.73 1.85
CA PHE A 25 -21.39 0.45 3.25
C PHE A 25 -22.31 1.49 3.90
N GLY A 26 -22.59 2.60 3.23
CA GLY A 26 -23.35 3.71 3.79
C GLY A 26 -22.67 4.30 5.03
N ALA A 27 -23.40 4.32 6.14
CA ALA A 27 -22.91 4.81 7.43
C ALA A 27 -22.36 3.71 8.35
N LEU A 28 -22.21 2.47 7.85
CA LEU A 28 -21.64 1.38 8.62
C LEU A 28 -20.14 1.64 8.85
N GLU A 29 -19.72 1.59 10.12
CA GLU A 29 -18.32 1.70 10.56
C GLU A 29 -17.49 2.79 9.84
N PRO A 30 -17.92 4.07 9.88
CA PRO A 30 -17.35 5.14 9.05
C PRO A 30 -15.85 5.41 9.30
N ILE A 31 -15.31 4.88 10.40
CA ILE A 31 -13.89 4.93 10.71
C ILE A 31 -13.04 4.24 9.63
N TYR A 32 -13.53 3.16 9.01
CA TYR A 32 -12.81 2.49 7.91
C TYR A 32 -12.82 3.32 6.63
N GLY A 33 -13.91 4.04 6.33
CA GLY A 33 -13.96 5.01 5.24
C GLY A 33 -12.92 6.13 5.40
N ASN A 34 -12.82 6.70 6.61
CA ASN A 34 -11.80 7.71 6.91
C ASN A 34 -10.38 7.13 6.82
N TYR A 35 -10.20 5.89 7.29
CA TYR A 35 -8.94 5.18 7.26
C TYR A 35 -8.46 4.93 5.82
N VAL A 36 -9.31 4.42 4.91
CA VAL A 36 -8.89 4.11 3.52
C VAL A 36 -8.45 5.36 2.77
N ASN A 37 -9.06 6.51 3.04
CA ASN A 37 -8.59 7.80 2.51
C ASN A 37 -7.23 8.22 3.12
N TRP A 38 -7.05 8.04 4.42
CA TRP A 38 -5.76 8.33 5.05
C TRP A 38 -4.62 7.43 4.53
N ILE A 39 -4.82 6.11 4.46
CA ILE A 39 -3.80 5.18 3.98
C ILE A 39 -3.53 5.35 2.49
N GLY A 40 -4.54 5.70 1.69
CA GLY A 40 -4.37 6.08 0.29
C GLY A 40 -3.38 7.23 0.12
N ARG A 41 -3.52 8.29 0.92
CA ARG A 41 -2.57 9.41 0.92
C ARG A 41 -1.20 8.97 1.40
N LEU A 42 -1.13 8.27 2.53
CA LEU A 42 0.14 7.83 3.11
C LEU A 42 0.95 7.01 2.10
N ALA A 43 0.34 6.00 1.49
CA ALA A 43 1.04 5.12 0.56
C ALA A 43 1.48 5.86 -0.71
N LEU A 44 0.55 6.58 -1.35
CA LEU A 44 0.83 7.24 -2.63
C LEU A 44 1.78 8.43 -2.48
N GLU A 45 1.78 9.15 -1.35
CA GLU A 45 2.77 10.20 -1.07
C GLU A 45 4.18 9.62 -0.90
N ASN A 46 4.32 8.42 -0.35
CA ASN A 46 5.61 7.72 -0.30
C ASN A 46 6.03 7.24 -1.70
N ILE A 47 5.14 6.56 -2.43
CA ILE A 47 5.40 6.05 -3.78
C ILE A 47 5.76 7.18 -4.75
N ALA A 48 5.17 8.37 -4.58
CA ALA A 48 5.49 9.55 -5.39
C ALA A 48 6.97 9.99 -5.34
N ASN A 49 7.72 9.56 -4.32
CA ASN A 49 9.15 9.85 -4.14
C ASN A 49 10.08 8.84 -4.84
N SER A 50 9.54 7.76 -5.41
CA SER A 50 10.33 6.81 -6.19
C SER A 50 10.62 7.31 -7.61
N ASP A 51 11.70 6.81 -8.19
CA ASP A 51 12.07 7.00 -9.60
C ASP A 51 11.73 5.77 -10.47
N MET A 52 10.91 4.84 -9.97
CA MET A 52 10.29 3.77 -10.77
C MET A 52 9.40 4.35 -11.89
N LEU A 53 9.58 3.83 -13.11
CA LEU A 53 8.84 4.30 -14.28
C LEU A 53 7.45 3.66 -14.44
N TYR A 54 7.25 2.45 -13.90
CA TYR A 54 5.98 1.71 -14.02
C TYR A 54 5.31 1.47 -12.67
N HIS A 55 6.06 0.98 -11.67
CA HIS A 55 5.56 0.75 -10.32
C HIS A 55 5.45 2.07 -9.55
N ASP A 56 4.59 2.96 -10.05
CA ASP A 56 4.41 4.33 -9.60
C ASP A 56 3.01 4.57 -8.98
N ILE A 57 2.68 5.84 -8.76
CA ILE A 57 1.37 6.21 -8.19
C ILE A 57 0.20 5.83 -9.12
N GLU A 58 0.38 5.91 -10.44
CA GLU A 58 -0.69 5.61 -11.40
C GLU A 58 -0.94 4.10 -11.42
N HIS A 59 0.12 3.29 -11.45
CA HIS A 59 -0.01 1.84 -11.34
C HIS A 59 -0.72 1.42 -10.05
N THR A 60 -0.28 1.96 -8.91
CA THR A 60 -0.88 1.65 -7.60
C THR A 60 -2.36 2.04 -7.55
N MET A 61 -2.72 3.21 -8.11
CA MET A 61 -4.11 3.65 -8.22
C MET A 61 -4.94 2.68 -9.08
N LEU A 62 -4.44 2.27 -10.24
CA LEU A 62 -5.13 1.34 -11.15
C LEU A 62 -5.36 -0.03 -10.50
N VAL A 63 -4.32 -0.60 -9.88
CA VAL A 63 -4.41 -1.88 -9.14
C VAL A 63 -5.45 -1.77 -8.02
N THR A 64 -5.42 -0.68 -7.26
CA THR A 64 -6.38 -0.43 -6.17
C THR A 64 -7.81 -0.29 -6.70
N THR A 65 -8.03 0.43 -7.81
CA THR A 65 -9.36 0.57 -8.42
C THR A 65 -9.91 -0.77 -8.90
N VAL A 66 -9.08 -1.60 -9.56
CA VAL A 66 -9.50 -2.95 -9.97
C VAL A 66 -9.85 -3.80 -8.74
N GLY A 67 -9.04 -3.72 -7.68
CA GLY A 67 -9.32 -4.39 -6.42
C GLY A 67 -10.64 -3.98 -5.76
N GLN A 68 -11.00 -2.69 -5.78
CA GLN A 68 -12.32 -2.24 -5.31
C GLN A 68 -13.46 -2.88 -6.11
N GLN A 69 -13.33 -3.00 -7.44
CA GLN A 69 -14.36 -3.66 -8.25
C GLN A 69 -14.47 -5.15 -7.94
N ILE A 70 -13.35 -5.83 -7.66
CA ILE A 70 -13.36 -7.22 -7.21
C ILE A 70 -14.08 -7.34 -5.87
N LEU A 71 -13.78 -6.48 -4.89
CA LEU A 71 -14.46 -6.49 -3.60
C LEU A 71 -15.96 -6.17 -3.72
N LEU A 72 -16.36 -5.25 -4.60
CA LEU A 72 -17.78 -4.99 -4.86
C LEU A 72 -18.47 -6.23 -5.40
N GLY A 73 -17.86 -6.92 -6.36
CA GLY A 73 -18.37 -8.20 -6.86
C GLY A 73 -18.51 -9.23 -5.75
N LYS A 74 -17.49 -9.35 -4.87
CA LYS A 74 -17.53 -10.27 -3.73
C LYS A 74 -18.58 -9.89 -2.69
N HIS A 75 -18.75 -8.59 -2.45
CA HIS A 75 -19.75 -8.06 -1.52
C HIS A 75 -21.18 -8.44 -1.95
N LEU A 76 -21.45 -8.52 -3.27
CA LEU A 76 -22.72 -9.00 -3.81
C LEU A 76 -22.92 -10.53 -3.71
N ASP A 77 -21.85 -11.30 -3.56
CA ASP A 77 -21.83 -12.78 -3.59
C ASP A 77 -21.79 -13.45 -2.18
N GLY A 78 -21.92 -12.66 -1.12
CA GLY A 78 -21.83 -13.21 0.25
C GLY A 78 -21.38 -12.21 1.31
N GLY A 79 -21.10 -10.97 0.91
CA GLY A 79 -20.67 -9.90 1.79
C GLY A 79 -19.16 -9.84 1.94
N VAL A 80 -18.68 -8.63 2.14
CA VAL A 80 -17.32 -8.28 2.58
C VAL A 80 -17.53 -7.30 3.72
N SER A 81 -16.94 -7.52 4.88
CA SER A 81 -17.04 -6.59 6.00
C SER A 81 -16.24 -5.30 5.74
N PRO A 82 -16.59 -4.17 6.38
CA PRO A 82 -15.77 -2.97 6.37
C PRO A 82 -14.29 -3.20 6.71
N ARG A 83 -14.06 -4.08 7.70
CA ARG A 83 -12.73 -4.48 8.14
C ARG A 83 -11.97 -5.17 7.01
N GLU A 84 -12.53 -6.21 6.40
CA GLU A 84 -11.89 -6.93 5.28
C GLU A 84 -11.61 -6.01 4.10
N TRP A 85 -12.54 -5.11 3.80
CA TRP A 85 -12.36 -4.08 2.76
C TRP A 85 -11.13 -3.21 3.04
N ALA A 86 -11.01 -2.71 4.28
CA ALA A 86 -9.88 -1.87 4.67
C ALA A 86 -8.54 -2.62 4.63
N HIS A 87 -8.49 -3.87 5.10
CA HIS A 87 -7.26 -4.68 5.05
C HIS A 87 -6.82 -4.92 3.60
N PHE A 88 -7.76 -5.28 2.73
CA PHE A 88 -7.45 -5.54 1.33
C PHE A 88 -6.98 -4.27 0.62
N LEU A 89 -7.65 -3.12 0.81
CA LEU A 89 -7.18 -1.86 0.23
C LEU A 89 -5.81 -1.44 0.77
N THR A 90 -5.52 -1.66 2.05
CA THR A 90 -4.18 -1.40 2.60
C THR A 90 -3.13 -2.24 1.89
N ALA A 91 -3.38 -3.53 1.65
CA ALA A 91 -2.47 -4.39 0.92
C ALA A 91 -2.23 -3.88 -0.52
N LEU A 92 -3.29 -3.54 -1.25
CA LEU A 92 -3.17 -3.00 -2.62
C LEU A 92 -2.44 -1.66 -2.67
N LEU A 93 -2.65 -0.78 -1.70
CA LEU A 93 -1.97 0.50 -1.64
C LEU A 93 -0.49 0.35 -1.29
N CYS A 94 -0.14 -0.68 -0.52
CA CYS A 94 1.23 -0.91 -0.05
C CYS A 94 2.01 -1.97 -0.83
N HIS A 95 1.43 -2.67 -1.82
CA HIS A 95 2.10 -3.81 -2.47
C HIS A 95 3.44 -3.44 -3.13
N ASP A 96 3.53 -2.26 -3.72
CA ASP A 96 4.73 -1.75 -4.39
C ASP A 96 5.51 -0.71 -3.56
N ILE A 97 5.08 -0.41 -2.34
CA ILE A 97 5.75 0.61 -1.51
C ILE A 97 7.20 0.23 -1.19
N GLY A 98 7.52 -1.06 -1.23
CA GLY A 98 8.87 -1.56 -1.01
C GLY A 98 9.90 -1.14 -2.07
N TYR A 99 9.48 -0.61 -3.22
CA TYR A 99 10.41 0.02 -4.18
C TYR A 99 10.97 1.35 -3.69
N VAL A 100 10.28 2.04 -2.78
CA VAL A 100 10.66 3.38 -2.37
C VAL A 100 11.84 3.33 -1.40
N ARG A 101 12.90 4.13 -1.64
CA ARG A 101 13.99 4.32 -0.66
C ARG A 101 13.53 5.16 0.52
N GLY A 102 13.99 4.84 1.72
CA GLY A 102 13.73 5.62 2.92
C GLY A 102 12.40 5.28 3.62
N VAL A 103 11.66 4.29 3.15
CA VAL A 103 10.37 3.90 3.74
C VAL A 103 10.51 2.94 4.91
N CYS A 104 11.56 2.11 4.92
CA CYS A 104 11.83 1.21 6.05
C CYS A 104 12.79 1.86 7.03
N ARG A 105 12.68 1.57 8.33
CA ARG A 105 13.50 2.15 9.40
C ARG A 105 15.01 1.95 9.22
N LEU A 106 15.42 0.86 8.56
CA LEU A 106 16.82 0.53 8.32
C LEU A 106 17.39 1.16 7.03
N ASP A 107 16.58 1.90 6.27
CA ASP A 107 17.05 2.64 5.11
C ASP A 107 17.85 3.88 5.54
N GLY A 108 18.94 4.17 4.84
CA GLY A 108 19.77 5.35 5.09
C GLY A 108 21.24 5.11 4.75
N ASN A 109 22.04 6.17 4.71
CA ASN A 109 23.50 6.09 4.50
C ASN A 109 23.92 5.22 3.28
N GLY A 110 23.15 5.25 2.19
CA GLY A 110 23.43 4.49 0.97
C GLY A 110 23.00 3.01 0.99
N VAL A 111 22.33 2.57 2.05
CA VAL A 111 21.76 1.21 2.14
C VAL A 111 20.23 1.25 2.28
N CYS A 112 19.61 0.13 1.96
CA CYS A 112 18.18 -0.11 2.11
C CYS A 112 17.95 -1.47 2.77
N ALA A 113 16.94 -1.59 3.63
CA ALA A 113 16.50 -2.85 4.22
C ALA A 113 16.17 -3.88 3.13
N THR A 114 16.43 -5.16 3.36
CA THR A 114 15.96 -6.21 2.45
C THR A 114 14.51 -6.61 2.71
N GLY A 115 13.91 -6.16 3.81
CA GLY A 115 12.62 -6.66 4.30
C GLY A 115 12.75 -7.84 5.26
N VAL A 116 13.95 -8.43 5.40
CA VAL A 116 14.19 -9.63 6.19
C VAL A 116 15.08 -9.32 7.39
N GLY A 117 14.51 -9.43 8.59
CA GLY A 117 15.22 -9.22 9.84
C GLY A 117 15.87 -7.83 9.92
N THR A 118 17.20 -7.80 10.05
CA THR A 118 17.99 -6.56 10.08
C THR A 118 18.93 -6.43 8.90
N GLU A 119 18.71 -7.21 7.84
CA GLU A 119 19.57 -7.22 6.66
C GLU A 119 19.37 -5.96 5.81
N THR A 120 20.46 -5.49 5.23
CA THR A 120 20.47 -4.33 4.32
C THR A 120 21.30 -4.63 3.08
N VAL A 121 20.97 -3.93 1.99
CA VAL A 121 21.68 -3.97 0.72
C VAL A 121 22.15 -2.57 0.35
N ALA A 122 23.38 -2.46 -0.15
CA ALA A 122 23.88 -1.20 -0.70
C ALA A 122 23.25 -0.96 -2.08
N LEU A 123 22.77 0.26 -2.31
CA LEU A 123 22.22 0.65 -3.60
C LEU A 123 23.22 1.50 -4.36
N ASP A 124 23.30 1.29 -5.66
CA ASP A 124 24.04 2.17 -6.56
C ASP A 124 23.23 3.47 -6.74
N PRO A 125 23.76 4.65 -6.36
CA PRO A 125 23.04 5.92 -6.47
C PRO A 125 22.78 6.33 -7.93
N GLU A 126 23.50 5.74 -8.90
CA GLU A 126 23.32 6.04 -10.33
C GLU A 126 22.22 5.17 -10.99
N LYS A 127 21.66 4.21 -10.26
CA LYS A 127 20.58 3.34 -10.74
C LYS A 127 19.26 3.68 -10.06
N THR A 128 18.16 3.36 -10.74
CA THR A 128 16.81 3.57 -10.24
C THR A 128 16.46 2.62 -9.10
N ASP A 129 15.32 2.86 -8.48
CA ASP A 129 14.65 2.03 -7.47
C ASP A 129 14.30 0.64 -7.97
N ALA A 130 14.41 0.37 -9.27
CA ALA A 130 14.27 -0.97 -9.83
C ALA A 130 15.27 -1.98 -9.24
N GLN A 131 16.38 -1.49 -8.67
CA GLN A 131 17.31 -2.32 -7.89
C GLN A 131 16.64 -3.05 -6.71
N LEU A 132 15.53 -2.52 -6.20
CA LEU A 132 14.79 -3.09 -5.08
C LEU A 132 13.78 -4.16 -5.50
N THR A 133 13.66 -4.49 -6.80
CA THR A 133 12.79 -5.57 -7.31
C THR A 133 12.94 -6.88 -6.53
N PRO A 134 14.14 -7.36 -6.17
CA PRO A 134 14.26 -8.62 -5.41
C PRO A 134 13.71 -8.54 -3.98
N TYR A 135 13.51 -7.33 -3.45
CA TYR A 135 13.21 -7.07 -2.04
C TYR A 135 11.86 -6.39 -1.81
N HIS A 136 11.21 -5.89 -2.86
CA HIS A 136 10.05 -4.99 -2.72
C HIS A 136 8.89 -5.61 -1.93
N VAL A 137 8.58 -6.90 -2.10
CA VAL A 137 7.52 -7.58 -1.34
C VAL A 137 7.86 -7.62 0.15
N ASP A 138 9.06 -8.07 0.50
CA ASP A 138 9.50 -8.16 1.90
C ASP A 138 9.63 -6.76 2.54
N ARG A 139 10.13 -5.78 1.79
CA ARG A 139 10.16 -4.37 2.22
C ARG A 139 8.76 -3.79 2.41
N GLY A 140 7.80 -4.12 1.55
CA GLY A 140 6.41 -3.70 1.69
C GLY A 140 5.76 -4.25 2.97
N LYS A 141 5.98 -5.54 3.25
CA LYS A 141 5.57 -6.17 4.52
C LYS A 141 6.25 -5.52 5.73
N GLN A 142 7.57 -5.27 5.66
CA GLN A 142 8.30 -4.58 6.72
C GLN A 142 7.72 -3.18 6.98
N PHE A 143 7.43 -2.40 5.93
CA PHE A 143 6.79 -1.09 6.06
C PHE A 143 5.44 -1.18 6.80
N VAL A 144 4.60 -2.14 6.41
CA VAL A 144 3.31 -2.37 7.06
C VAL A 144 3.49 -2.73 8.53
N GLN A 145 4.41 -3.64 8.87
CA GLN A 145 4.71 -4.02 10.24
C GLN A 145 5.25 -2.85 11.08
N GLU A 146 6.18 -2.06 10.53
CA GLU A 146 6.73 -0.89 11.23
C GLU A 146 5.69 0.20 11.48
N ARG A 147 4.67 0.31 10.61
CA ARG A 147 3.62 1.33 10.71
C ARG A 147 2.41 0.88 11.53
N PHE A 148 2.02 -0.39 11.42
CA PHE A 148 0.75 -0.93 11.92
C PHE A 148 0.92 -2.06 12.93
N GLY A 149 2.14 -2.56 13.17
CA GLY A 149 2.40 -3.65 14.12
C GLY A 149 2.27 -3.27 15.60
N SER A 150 1.87 -2.04 15.91
CA SER A 150 1.54 -1.57 17.27
C SER A 150 0.10 -1.05 17.29
N ASN A 151 -0.57 -1.12 18.44
CA ASN A 151 -1.98 -0.72 18.60
C ASN A 151 -2.32 0.58 17.85
N THR A 152 -3.05 0.43 16.75
CA THR A 152 -3.61 1.53 15.96
C THR A 152 -5.02 1.88 16.42
N LEU A 153 -5.46 3.11 16.13
CA LEU A 153 -6.83 3.57 16.46
C LEU A 153 -7.93 2.85 15.64
N VAL A 154 -7.54 2.22 14.54
CA VAL A 154 -8.40 1.46 13.63
C VAL A 154 -7.90 0.02 13.65
N ASP A 155 -8.81 -0.95 13.71
CA ASP A 155 -8.47 -2.38 13.71
C ASP A 155 -7.97 -2.80 12.31
N ILE A 156 -6.65 -2.78 12.15
CA ILE A 156 -5.92 -3.21 10.97
C ILE A 156 -4.83 -4.16 11.43
N ASP A 157 -5.03 -5.44 11.11
CA ASP A 157 -4.11 -6.52 11.37
C ASP A 157 -2.97 -6.46 10.35
N ALA A 158 -1.80 -6.03 10.84
CA ALA A 158 -0.60 -5.92 10.04
C ALA A 158 -0.13 -7.27 9.48
N GLU A 159 -0.32 -8.37 10.22
CA GLU A 159 0.07 -9.71 9.77
C GLU A 159 -0.81 -10.14 8.60
N LEU A 160 -2.13 -9.98 8.71
CA LEU A 160 -3.06 -10.30 7.62
C LEU A 160 -2.80 -9.44 6.37
N VAL A 161 -2.53 -8.14 6.53
CA VAL A 161 -2.14 -7.29 5.39
C VAL A 161 -0.84 -7.79 4.75
N CYS A 162 0.13 -8.23 5.55
CA CYS A 162 1.38 -8.80 5.02
C CYS A 162 1.16 -10.09 4.25
N GLU A 163 0.23 -10.96 4.68
CA GLU A 163 -0.17 -12.15 3.93
C GLU A 163 -0.78 -11.79 2.57
N TYR A 164 -1.62 -10.75 2.51
CA TYR A 164 -2.16 -10.28 1.23
C TYR A 164 -1.08 -9.70 0.31
N ILE A 165 -0.11 -8.95 0.85
CA ILE A 165 1.03 -8.46 0.08
C ILE A 165 1.90 -9.63 -0.41
N GLU A 166 2.07 -10.69 0.37
CA GLU A 166 2.84 -11.87 -0.04
C GLU A 166 2.26 -12.52 -1.31
N MET A 167 0.94 -12.45 -1.52
CA MET A 167 0.29 -12.95 -2.73
C MET A 167 0.61 -12.17 -4.01
N THR A 168 1.34 -11.05 -3.92
CA THR A 168 1.87 -10.34 -5.10
C THR A 168 3.26 -10.84 -5.50
N ARG A 169 3.90 -11.70 -4.71
CA ARG A 169 5.21 -12.27 -5.05
C ARG A 169 5.12 -13.11 -6.32
N PHE A 170 6.18 -13.04 -7.13
CA PHE A 170 6.34 -13.91 -8.28
C PHE A 170 7.56 -14.84 -8.12
N PRO A 171 7.43 -16.16 -8.39
CA PRO A 171 6.18 -16.86 -8.69
C PRO A 171 5.17 -16.77 -7.54
N VAL A 172 3.88 -16.84 -7.87
CA VAL A 172 2.80 -16.77 -6.87
C VAL A 172 3.01 -17.88 -5.84
N PRO A 173 3.01 -17.58 -4.53
CA PRO A 173 3.10 -18.58 -3.48
C PRO A 173 1.99 -19.64 -3.59
N ALA A 174 2.22 -20.83 -3.04
CA ALA A 174 1.17 -21.82 -2.90
C ALA A 174 0.26 -21.48 -1.70
N ASP A 175 -1.04 -21.70 -1.86
CA ASP A 175 -2.06 -21.58 -0.81
C ASP A 175 -1.86 -22.60 0.33
#